data_AF-A0A2K0VWJ4-F1
#
_entry.id   AF-A0A2K0VWJ4-F1
#
_cell.length_a   1.000
_cell.length_b   1.000
_cell.length_c   1.000
_cell.angle_alpha   90.00
_cell.angle_beta   90.00
_cell.angle_gamma   90.00
#
_symmetry.space_group_name_H-M   'P 1'
#
loop_
_entity.id
_entity.type
_entity.pdbx_description
1 polymer ?
#
loop_
_entity_poly.entity_id
_entity_poly.type
_entity_poly.pdbx_seq_one_letter_code
_entity_poly.pdbx_strand_id
1 'polypeptide(L)'
;MHDDVPGRLWAEESQAMVMREISKPTLMTAMTLVLLCDFALQTGQDALAFMLCGCCHSAARLLALDRPMLLSNNGENSKESILAESKRRVLWSCFVLDSIVGSGVNENLRWRDGPPQILLPSSDQTFLSQIPSAEAPLFLPRRSDVSPSSEDLQKYNLRSNLIYLMSIRTRVLRLIRTNPYDGHISGPQSPFMQLLQALEAWGNSISTQLQLTEFSIYVHKELNTLESLFYLHLSYHILICDLTRISIPGFAFPLAAGFRAAPGPFVSHCQDVCRHHAEQVTRILRMMAEHLNPLFSESTTYAATYEATKIMIVYTASLGEQEPDTRMRLKEDIIFNMTVLSEQTRGTLPSRACRALTRLLHRFGFNDIANSSRATSPSRNEDDAGEVSGPPEAFYLSDLAPFRRAYDDVNQNRDRRESAAGSLASSSRHLTQEAPVLRPWSQQIVQPLGALEMPGNQVSTLGDYTHIAGDISNEITWDLFSLPDWVFEQHEMDFGA
;
A
#
# COMPACT_ATOMS: atom_id res chain seq x y z
N MET A 1 -25.47 -4.23 14.03
CA MET A 1 -25.11 -5.33 13.13
C MET A 1 -24.40 -4.69 11.97
N HIS A 2 -23.07 -4.84 11.89
CA HIS A 2 -22.36 -4.57 10.65
C HIS A 2 -22.73 -5.73 9.73
N ASP A 3 -23.37 -5.45 8.59
CA ASP A 3 -23.51 -6.47 7.55
C ASP A 3 -22.10 -6.91 7.17
N ASP A 4 -21.81 -8.20 7.37
CA ASP A 4 -20.56 -8.80 6.91
C ASP A 4 -20.57 -8.75 5.38
N VAL A 5 -19.89 -7.75 4.84
CA VAL A 5 -19.67 -7.64 3.39
C VAL A 5 -18.97 -8.92 2.94
N PRO A 6 -19.49 -9.65 1.94
CA PRO A 6 -19.01 -10.99 1.56
C PRO A 6 -17.49 -11.09 1.38
N GLY A 7 -16.85 -10.04 0.86
CA GLY A 7 -15.40 -9.99 0.68
C GLY A 7 -14.57 -10.14 1.96
N ARG A 8 -15.08 -9.69 3.12
CA ARG A 8 -14.40 -9.90 4.41
C ARG A 8 -14.38 -11.37 4.79
N LEU A 9 -15.53 -12.04 4.67
CA LEU A 9 -15.66 -13.47 4.99
C LEU A 9 -14.76 -14.31 4.09
N TRP A 10 -14.68 -14.00 2.79
CA TRP A 10 -13.78 -14.69 1.86
C TRP A 10 -12.31 -14.46 2.18
N ALA A 11 -11.93 -13.24 2.58
CA ALA A 11 -10.56 -12.94 2.97
C ALA A 11 -10.17 -13.70 4.26
N GLU A 12 -11.05 -13.75 5.25
CA GLU A 12 -10.83 -14.46 6.51
C GLU A 12 -10.68 -15.97 6.29
N GLU A 13 -11.56 -16.57 5.49
CA GLU A 13 -11.48 -18.00 5.16
C GLU A 13 -10.22 -18.32 4.33
N SER A 14 -9.91 -17.51 3.32
CA SER A 14 -8.70 -17.66 2.50
C SER A 14 -7.43 -17.54 3.35
N GLN A 15 -7.42 -16.62 4.32
CA GLN A 15 -6.33 -16.47 5.27
C GLN A 15 -6.18 -17.73 6.13
N ALA A 16 -7.29 -18.28 6.65
CA ALA A 16 -7.26 -19.50 7.45
C ALA A 16 -6.68 -20.69 6.65
N MET A 17 -7.10 -20.85 5.39
CA MET A 17 -6.58 -21.90 4.49
C MET A 17 -5.08 -21.74 4.24
N VAL A 18 -4.63 -20.55 3.84
CA VAL A 18 -3.22 -20.26 3.56
C VAL A 18 -2.33 -20.47 4.78
N MET A 19 -2.79 -20.07 5.97
CA MET A 19 -2.03 -20.24 7.19
C MET A 19 -1.85 -21.71 7.60
N ARG A 20 -2.79 -22.59 7.24
CA ARG A 20 -2.65 -24.05 7.44
C ARG A 20 -1.56 -24.65 6.54
N GLU A 21 -1.35 -24.08 5.35
CA GLU A 21 -0.41 -24.58 4.35
C GLU A 21 0.91 -23.82 4.30
N ILE A 22 1.14 -22.86 5.21
CA ILE A 22 2.28 -21.93 5.17
C ILE A 22 3.65 -22.62 5.15
N SER A 23 3.75 -23.85 5.67
CA SER A 23 4.98 -24.66 5.69
C SER A 23 5.31 -25.33 4.35
N LYS A 24 4.34 -25.42 3.43
CA LYS A 24 4.48 -26.03 2.11
C LYS A 24 3.92 -25.08 1.05
N PRO A 25 4.54 -23.89 0.87
CA PRO A 25 3.99 -22.89 -0.03
C PRO A 25 3.95 -23.41 -1.46
N THR A 26 2.82 -23.22 -2.12
CA THR A 26 2.66 -23.41 -3.56
C THR A 26 2.59 -22.06 -4.26
N LEU A 27 2.62 -22.05 -5.60
CA LEU A 27 2.39 -20.81 -6.35
C LEU A 27 1.02 -20.19 -6.01
N MET A 28 0.01 -21.04 -5.77
CA MET A 28 -1.31 -20.62 -5.32
C MET A 28 -1.27 -19.95 -3.96
N THR A 29 -0.57 -20.55 -2.99
CA THR A 29 -0.36 -19.94 -1.68
C THR A 29 0.28 -18.56 -1.83
N ALA A 30 1.27 -18.40 -2.71
CA ALA A 30 1.92 -17.10 -2.95
C ALA A 30 0.99 -16.06 -3.59
N MET A 31 0.14 -16.47 -4.56
CA MET A 31 -0.88 -15.60 -5.15
C MET A 31 -1.90 -15.14 -4.11
N THR A 32 -2.41 -16.05 -3.29
CA THR A 32 -3.37 -15.73 -2.24
C THR A 32 -2.74 -14.82 -1.18
N LEU A 33 -1.49 -15.03 -0.80
CA LEU A 33 -0.75 -14.14 0.11
C LEU A 33 -0.65 -12.71 -0.44
N VAL A 34 -0.37 -12.54 -1.74
CA VAL A 34 -0.33 -11.23 -2.41
C VAL A 34 -1.69 -10.53 -2.31
N LEU A 35 -2.77 -11.23 -2.64
CA LEU A 35 -4.13 -10.68 -2.60
C LEU A 35 -4.57 -10.33 -1.17
N LEU A 36 -4.28 -11.19 -0.20
CA LEU A 36 -4.57 -10.93 1.22
C LEU A 36 -3.76 -9.76 1.76
N CYS A 37 -2.49 -9.62 1.35
CA CYS A 37 -1.65 -8.50 1.75
C CYS A 37 -2.22 -7.17 1.21
N ASP A 38 -2.63 -7.15 -0.05
CA ASP A 38 -3.29 -5.99 -0.65
C ASP A 38 -4.61 -5.68 0.07
N PHE A 39 -5.49 -6.66 0.25
CA PHE A 39 -6.73 -6.49 1.00
C PHE A 39 -6.49 -5.95 2.42
N ALA A 40 -5.48 -6.45 3.12
CA ALA A 40 -5.10 -5.96 4.45
C ALA A 40 -4.67 -4.48 4.41
N LEU A 41 -3.93 -4.05 3.38
CA LEU A 41 -3.60 -2.63 3.17
C LEU A 41 -4.85 -1.78 2.94
N GLN A 42 -5.75 -2.22 2.06
CA GLN A 42 -6.97 -1.46 1.72
C GLN A 42 -7.93 -1.34 2.91
N THR A 43 -8.00 -2.37 3.76
CA THR A 43 -8.88 -2.40 4.94
C THR A 43 -8.24 -1.78 6.19
N GLY A 44 -6.96 -1.39 6.13
CA GLY A 44 -6.22 -0.81 7.26
C GLY A 44 -5.81 -1.82 8.33
N GLN A 45 -5.67 -3.09 7.96
CA GLN A 45 -5.13 -4.17 8.80
C GLN A 45 -3.59 -4.20 8.67
N ASP A 46 -2.93 -3.11 9.07
CA ASP A 46 -1.52 -2.88 8.71
C ASP A 46 -0.54 -3.91 9.31
N ALA A 47 -0.79 -4.37 10.53
CA ALA A 47 0.04 -5.42 11.15
C ALA A 47 -0.05 -6.74 10.38
N LEU A 48 -1.26 -7.10 9.93
CA LEU A 48 -1.47 -8.27 9.08
C LEU A 48 -0.77 -8.07 7.73
N ALA A 49 -0.94 -6.91 7.08
CA ALA A 49 -0.26 -6.60 5.82
C ALA A 49 1.26 -6.71 5.94
N PHE A 50 1.86 -6.20 7.02
CA PHE A 50 3.30 -6.29 7.24
C PHE A 50 3.79 -7.75 7.38
N MET A 51 3.04 -8.57 8.11
CA MET A 51 3.34 -10.00 8.28
C MET A 51 3.17 -10.78 6.98
N LEU A 52 2.06 -10.56 6.27
CA LEU A 52 1.78 -11.20 4.98
C LEU A 52 2.83 -10.83 3.93
N CYS A 53 3.29 -9.57 3.88
CA CYS A 53 4.38 -9.15 3.00
C CYS A 53 5.68 -9.94 3.26
N GLY A 54 6.01 -10.23 4.54
CA GLY A 54 7.11 -11.13 4.90
C GLY A 54 6.90 -12.58 4.40
N CYS A 55 5.67 -13.07 4.47
CA CYS A 55 5.29 -14.39 3.95
C CYS A 55 5.39 -14.45 2.43
N CYS A 56 4.93 -13.41 1.71
CA CYS A 56 5.06 -13.26 0.25
C CYS A 56 6.52 -13.40 -0.19
N HIS A 57 7.43 -12.67 0.46
CA HIS A 57 8.86 -12.75 0.16
C HIS A 57 9.42 -14.16 0.42
N SER A 58 9.09 -14.74 1.58
CA SER A 58 9.57 -16.09 1.97
C SER A 58 9.07 -17.17 1.00
N ALA A 59 7.79 -17.13 0.63
CA ALA A 59 7.19 -18.03 -0.34
C ALA A 59 7.84 -17.88 -1.72
N ALA A 60 8.06 -16.64 -2.19
CA ALA A 60 8.71 -16.39 -3.47
C ALA A 60 10.14 -16.97 -3.53
N ARG A 61 10.89 -16.89 -2.42
CA ARG A 61 12.25 -17.46 -2.33
C ARG A 61 12.25 -18.98 -2.25
N LEU A 62 11.36 -19.59 -1.47
CA LEU A 62 11.24 -21.06 -1.37
C LEU A 62 10.79 -21.68 -2.69
N LEU A 63 9.90 -21.01 -3.42
CA LEU A 63 9.45 -21.40 -4.75
C LEU A 63 10.45 -21.06 -5.87
N ALA A 64 11.57 -20.41 -5.52
CA ALA A 64 12.61 -19.97 -6.46
C ALA A 64 12.07 -19.10 -7.62
N LEU A 65 11.07 -18.25 -7.35
CA LEU A 65 10.45 -17.39 -8.37
C LEU A 65 11.42 -16.34 -8.94
N ASP A 66 12.48 -16.03 -8.20
CA ASP A 66 13.52 -15.09 -8.58
C ASP A 66 14.66 -15.71 -9.41
N ARG A 67 14.55 -17.00 -9.77
CA ARG A 67 15.50 -17.66 -10.66
C ARG A 67 15.01 -17.58 -12.12
N PRO A 68 15.90 -17.34 -13.09
CA PRO A 68 15.53 -17.38 -14.50
C PRO A 68 14.97 -18.75 -14.87
N MET A 69 13.78 -18.79 -15.46
CA MET A 69 13.23 -20.02 -16.02
C MET A 69 13.85 -20.26 -17.40
N LEU A 70 14.52 -21.40 -17.56
CA LEU A 70 14.90 -21.89 -18.88
C LEU A 70 13.64 -22.45 -19.55
N LEU A 71 13.15 -21.77 -20.57
CA LEU A 71 12.10 -22.33 -21.43
C LEU A 71 12.72 -23.48 -22.22
N SER A 72 12.05 -24.64 -22.24
CA SER A 72 12.53 -25.79 -23.00
C SER A 72 12.41 -25.48 -24.50
N ASN A 73 13.46 -25.76 -25.29
CA ASN A 73 13.48 -25.51 -26.74
C ASN A 73 12.55 -26.44 -27.54
N ASN A 74 11.83 -27.33 -26.87
CA ASN A 74 10.85 -28.19 -27.51
C ASN A 74 9.57 -27.36 -27.69
N GLY A 75 9.15 -27.15 -28.94
CA GLY A 75 8.08 -26.24 -29.36
C GLY A 75 6.66 -26.57 -28.88
N GLU A 76 6.51 -27.19 -27.72
CA GLU A 76 5.25 -27.41 -27.03
C GLU A 76 5.40 -26.86 -25.61
N ASN A 77 4.61 -25.84 -25.27
CA ASN A 77 3.65 -25.91 -24.16
C ASN A 77 3.22 -24.49 -23.74
N SER A 78 2.08 -24.02 -24.27
CA SER A 78 1.38 -22.83 -23.76
C SER A 78 1.24 -22.86 -22.22
N LYS A 79 1.06 -24.05 -21.62
CA LYS A 79 1.05 -24.27 -20.16
C LYS A 79 2.35 -23.83 -19.45
N GLU A 80 3.52 -24.13 -20.02
CA GLU A 80 4.81 -23.73 -19.44
C GLU A 80 5.02 -22.22 -19.55
N SER A 81 4.61 -21.62 -20.67
CA SER A 81 4.63 -20.17 -20.87
C SER A 81 3.73 -19.44 -19.87
N ILE A 82 2.52 -19.97 -19.67
CA ILE A 82 1.55 -19.45 -18.68
C ILE A 82 2.14 -19.53 -17.28
N LEU A 83 2.62 -20.71 -16.87
CA LEU A 83 3.23 -20.89 -15.55
C LEU A 83 4.44 -19.95 -15.34
N ALA A 84 5.27 -19.76 -16.36
CA ALA A 84 6.42 -18.85 -16.28
C ALA A 84 5.99 -17.39 -16.09
N GLU A 85 4.96 -16.95 -16.82
CA GLU A 85 4.41 -15.60 -16.66
C GLU A 85 3.71 -15.43 -15.30
N SER A 86 2.96 -16.42 -14.84
CA SER A 86 2.34 -16.42 -13.51
C SER A 86 3.38 -16.23 -12.41
N LYS A 87 4.48 -16.98 -12.46
CA LYS A 87 5.60 -16.87 -11.51
C LYS A 87 6.26 -15.49 -11.56
N ARG A 88 6.51 -14.94 -12.76
CA ARG A 88 7.05 -13.59 -12.94
C ARG A 88 6.16 -12.53 -12.32
N ARG A 89 4.86 -12.57 -12.64
CA ARG A 89 3.87 -11.61 -12.12
C ARG A 89 3.81 -11.66 -10.60
N VAL A 90 3.73 -12.85 -9.99
CA VAL A 90 3.72 -13.00 -8.52
C VAL A 90 4.98 -12.43 -7.88
N LEU A 91 6.18 -12.70 -8.40
CA LEU A 91 7.40 -12.13 -7.84
C LEU A 91 7.39 -10.59 -7.88
N TRP A 92 6.99 -10.01 -9.02
CA TRP A 92 6.92 -8.56 -9.16
C TRP A 92 5.85 -7.94 -8.27
N SER A 93 4.73 -8.62 -8.00
CA SER A 93 3.75 -8.19 -6.99
C SER A 93 4.34 -8.17 -5.59
N CYS A 94 5.08 -9.21 -5.20
CA CYS A 94 5.78 -9.23 -3.92
C CYS A 94 6.76 -8.07 -3.80
N PHE A 95 7.48 -7.73 -4.88
CA PHE A 95 8.39 -6.59 -4.93
C PHE A 95 7.66 -5.25 -4.77
N VAL A 96 6.53 -5.07 -5.46
CA VAL A 96 5.70 -3.86 -5.33
C VAL A 96 5.15 -3.71 -3.90
N LEU A 97 4.63 -4.79 -3.32
CA LEU A 97 4.15 -4.80 -1.94
C LEU A 97 5.26 -4.46 -0.94
N ASP A 98 6.48 -4.96 -1.13
CA ASP A 98 7.64 -4.61 -0.28
C ASP A 98 7.95 -3.11 -0.33
N SER A 99 7.87 -2.49 -1.51
CA SER A 99 8.04 -1.03 -1.67
C SER A 99 6.98 -0.23 -0.91
N ILE A 100 5.71 -0.65 -0.99
CA ILE A 100 4.58 0.00 -0.31
C ILE A 100 4.69 -0.16 1.21
N VAL A 101 4.77 -1.40 1.68
CA VAL A 101 4.79 -1.76 3.11
C VAL A 101 6.06 -1.27 3.78
N GLY A 102 7.21 -1.44 3.12
CA GLY A 102 8.51 -1.05 3.65
C GLY A 102 8.73 0.46 3.69
N SER A 103 8.05 1.22 2.82
CA SER A 103 8.01 2.69 2.83
C SER A 103 9.40 3.37 2.86
N GLY A 104 10.41 2.72 2.29
CA GLY A 104 11.80 3.22 2.24
C GLY A 104 12.59 3.11 3.54
N VAL A 105 12.11 2.40 4.56
CA VAL A 105 12.88 2.09 5.77
C VAL A 105 13.66 0.81 5.55
N ASN A 106 15.00 0.88 5.63
CA ASN A 106 15.88 -0.25 5.27
C ASN A 106 15.53 -1.51 6.06
N GLU A 107 15.27 -1.37 7.36
CA GLU A 107 14.92 -2.45 8.29
C GLU A 107 13.63 -3.19 7.87
N ASN A 108 12.73 -2.48 7.19
CA ASN A 108 11.44 -3.00 6.75
C ASN A 108 11.49 -3.63 5.36
N LEU A 109 12.45 -3.24 4.52
CA LEU A 109 12.55 -3.73 3.15
C LEU A 109 13.17 -5.12 3.06
N ARG A 110 12.70 -5.93 2.11
CA ARG A 110 13.29 -7.23 1.76
C ARG A 110 14.20 -7.12 0.53
N TRP A 111 13.85 -6.30 -0.47
CA TRP A 111 14.70 -6.04 -1.65
C TRP A 111 15.56 -4.77 -1.48
N ARG A 112 16.46 -4.80 -0.50
CA ARG A 112 17.32 -3.64 -0.13
C ARG A 112 18.39 -3.30 -1.16
N ASP A 113 18.93 -4.33 -1.81
CA ASP A 113 20.11 -4.23 -2.69
C ASP A 113 19.74 -4.02 -4.17
N GLY A 114 18.45 -3.87 -4.46
CA GLY A 114 17.93 -3.65 -5.81
C GLY A 114 16.85 -4.65 -6.22
N PRO A 115 16.28 -4.46 -7.42
CA PRO A 115 15.20 -5.29 -7.92
C PRO A 115 15.69 -6.71 -8.27
N PRO A 116 14.79 -7.71 -8.21
CA PRO A 116 15.10 -9.05 -8.70
C PRO A 116 15.52 -9.02 -10.18
N GLN A 117 16.48 -9.86 -10.55
CA GLN A 117 17.06 -9.90 -11.90
C GLN A 117 16.31 -10.91 -12.78
N ILE A 118 15.00 -10.67 -12.95
CA ILE A 118 14.12 -11.45 -13.81
C ILE A 118 13.47 -10.55 -14.87
N LEU A 119 12.93 -11.15 -15.94
CA LEU A 119 12.21 -10.39 -16.96
C LEU A 119 11.02 -9.65 -16.35
N LEU A 120 10.77 -8.45 -16.86
CA LEU A 120 9.54 -7.71 -16.60
C LEU A 120 8.31 -8.46 -17.15
N PRO A 121 7.13 -8.30 -16.55
CA PRO A 121 5.91 -8.96 -17.01
C PRO A 121 5.54 -8.55 -18.43
N SER A 122 4.95 -9.49 -19.18
CA SER A 122 4.40 -9.17 -20.50
C SER A 122 3.13 -8.34 -20.37
N SER A 123 2.75 -7.68 -21.47
CA SER A 123 1.42 -7.06 -21.55
C SER A 123 0.33 -8.13 -21.50
N ASP A 124 -0.89 -7.74 -21.09
CA ASP A 124 -2.03 -8.67 -21.05
C ASP A 124 -2.45 -9.07 -22.47
N GLN A 125 -2.36 -8.18 -23.45
CA GLN A 125 -2.59 -8.51 -24.84
C GLN A 125 -1.58 -9.56 -25.38
N THR A 126 -0.29 -9.38 -25.11
CA THR A 126 0.75 -10.34 -25.52
C THR A 126 0.55 -11.68 -24.80
N PHE A 127 0.21 -11.65 -23.51
CA PHE A 127 -0.08 -12.85 -22.75
C PHE A 127 -1.30 -13.61 -23.28
N LEU A 128 -2.44 -12.94 -23.46
CA LEU A 128 -3.69 -13.57 -23.92
C LEU A 128 -3.58 -14.11 -25.34
N SER A 129 -2.87 -13.40 -26.23
CA SER A 129 -2.66 -13.86 -27.61
C SER A 129 -1.71 -15.06 -27.72
N GLN A 130 -0.96 -15.36 -26.65
CA GLN A 130 0.06 -16.43 -26.61
C GLN A 130 1.08 -16.33 -27.76
N ILE A 131 1.26 -15.12 -28.32
CA ILE A 131 2.20 -14.88 -29.40
C ILE A 131 3.60 -14.74 -28.78
N PRO A 132 4.60 -15.53 -29.24
CA PRO A 132 5.98 -15.31 -28.82
C PRO A 132 6.41 -13.89 -29.18
N SER A 133 6.81 -13.10 -28.18
CA SER A 133 7.33 -11.76 -28.44
C SER A 133 8.66 -11.87 -29.16
N ALA A 134 8.75 -11.26 -30.35
CA ALA A 134 10.01 -11.11 -31.07
C ALA A 134 10.92 -10.03 -30.46
N GLU A 135 10.42 -9.29 -29.47
CA GLU A 135 11.14 -8.20 -28.82
C GLU A 135 12.17 -8.71 -27.81
N ALA A 136 13.24 -7.92 -27.62
CA ALA A 136 14.27 -8.22 -26.65
C ALA A 136 13.69 -8.27 -25.22
N PRO A 137 14.19 -9.18 -24.36
CA PRO A 137 13.71 -9.29 -22.99
C PRO A 137 14.03 -8.02 -22.20
N LEU A 138 13.02 -7.48 -21.52
CA LEU A 138 13.13 -6.25 -20.74
C LEU A 138 13.37 -6.56 -19.26
N PHE A 139 14.30 -5.84 -18.65
CA PHE A 139 14.66 -5.96 -17.23
C PHE A 139 14.70 -4.57 -16.60
N LEU A 140 14.54 -4.50 -15.27
CA LEU A 140 14.93 -3.29 -14.54
C LEU A 140 16.46 -3.21 -14.45
N PRO A 141 17.03 -1.99 -14.48
CA PRO A 141 18.45 -1.80 -14.23
C PRO A 141 18.89 -2.42 -12.90
N ARG A 142 19.98 -3.19 -12.93
CA ARG A 142 20.52 -3.88 -11.74
C ARG A 142 21.06 -2.90 -10.72
N ARG A 143 21.74 -1.85 -11.18
CA ARG A 143 22.36 -0.86 -10.31
C ARG A 143 21.45 0.35 -10.19
N SER A 144 21.39 0.90 -8.99
CA SER A 144 20.54 2.05 -8.68
C SER A 144 21.01 3.35 -9.34
N ASP A 145 22.25 3.44 -9.81
CA ASP A 145 22.79 4.61 -10.53
C ASP A 145 22.48 4.60 -12.03
N VAL A 146 21.94 3.50 -12.56
CA VAL A 146 21.62 3.36 -13.98
C VAL A 146 20.12 3.48 -14.19
N SER A 147 19.71 4.47 -14.99
CA SER A 147 18.33 4.62 -15.47
C SER A 147 18.15 3.87 -16.79
N PRO A 148 16.96 3.31 -17.07
CA PRO A 148 16.64 2.74 -18.38
C PRO A 148 16.74 3.83 -19.46
N SER A 149 17.08 3.41 -20.69
CA SER A 149 17.11 4.35 -21.81
C SER A 149 15.69 4.81 -22.17
N SER A 150 15.58 5.94 -22.88
CA SER A 150 14.29 6.40 -23.41
C SER A 150 13.63 5.34 -24.31
N GLU A 151 14.42 4.55 -25.04
CA GLU A 151 13.90 3.49 -25.90
C GLU A 151 13.33 2.33 -25.08
N ASP A 152 13.98 1.95 -23.99
CA ASP A 152 13.48 0.91 -23.09
C ASP A 152 12.17 1.33 -22.41
N LEU A 153 12.11 2.59 -21.95
CA LEU A 153 10.91 3.14 -21.31
C LEU A 153 9.70 3.16 -22.24
N GLN A 154 9.91 3.43 -23.53
CA GLN A 154 8.85 3.39 -24.55
C GLN A 154 8.31 1.96 -24.77
N LYS A 155 9.14 0.94 -24.54
CA LYS A 155 8.75 -0.49 -24.66
C LYS A 155 8.07 -1.02 -23.40
N TYR A 156 8.19 -0.32 -22.26
CA TYR A 156 7.54 -0.76 -21.03
C TYR A 156 6.02 -0.65 -21.17
N ASN A 157 5.32 -1.75 -20.93
CA ASN A 157 3.87 -1.74 -20.77
C ASN A 157 3.45 -1.07 -19.45
N LEU A 158 2.15 -0.93 -19.21
CA LEU A 158 1.58 -0.32 -18.00
C LEU A 158 2.16 -0.91 -16.70
N ARG A 159 2.20 -2.25 -16.59
CA ARG A 159 2.67 -2.97 -15.40
C ARG A 159 4.17 -2.81 -15.21
N SER A 160 4.95 -2.89 -16.29
CA SER A 160 6.40 -2.68 -16.29
C SER A 160 6.77 -1.26 -15.85
N ASN A 161 6.04 -0.25 -16.34
CA ASN A 161 6.21 1.14 -15.92
C ASN A 161 5.88 1.33 -14.42
N LEU A 162 4.79 0.70 -13.94
CA LEU A 162 4.44 0.78 -12.52
C LEU A 162 5.54 0.14 -11.63
N ILE A 163 6.04 -1.03 -12.01
CA ILE A 163 7.15 -1.70 -11.32
C ILE A 163 8.40 -0.81 -11.28
N TYR A 164 8.73 -0.17 -12.41
CA TYR A 164 9.84 0.78 -12.48
C TYR A 164 9.65 1.96 -11.53
N LEU A 165 8.47 2.60 -11.52
CA LEU A 165 8.16 3.68 -10.58
C LEU A 165 8.23 3.21 -9.12
N MET A 166 7.80 1.98 -8.80
CA MET A 166 7.90 1.43 -7.44
C MET A 166 9.35 1.17 -7.01
N SER A 167 10.25 0.89 -7.96
CA SER A 167 11.69 0.83 -7.69
C SER A 167 12.27 2.23 -7.38
N ILE A 168 11.83 3.27 -8.11
CA ILE A 168 12.19 4.66 -7.83
C ILE A 168 11.63 5.10 -6.48
N ARG A 169 10.38 4.72 -6.15
CA ARG A 169 9.73 4.99 -4.86
C ARG A 169 10.61 4.60 -3.70
N THR A 170 11.08 3.36 -3.70
CA THR A 170 11.95 2.85 -2.65
C THR A 170 13.22 3.69 -2.54
N ARG A 171 13.84 4.07 -3.66
CA ARG A 171 15.06 4.90 -3.69
C ARG A 171 14.81 6.32 -3.18
N VAL A 172 13.74 6.98 -3.62
CA VAL A 172 13.35 8.34 -3.16
C VAL A 172 13.12 8.34 -1.66
N LEU A 173 12.28 7.43 -1.16
CA LEU A 173 11.93 7.36 0.25
C LEU A 173 13.13 7.00 1.16
N ARG A 174 14.07 6.18 0.66
CA ARG A 174 15.35 5.95 1.35
C ARG A 174 16.21 7.21 1.36
N LEU A 175 16.37 7.84 0.20
CA LEU A 175 17.26 8.99 0.03
C LEU A 175 16.87 10.16 0.94
N ILE A 176 15.59 10.53 1.00
CA ILE A 176 15.16 11.67 1.84
C ILE A 176 15.47 11.46 3.33
N ARG A 177 15.61 10.21 3.78
CA ARG A 177 15.95 9.83 5.16
C ARG A 177 17.45 9.72 5.43
N THR A 178 18.29 9.94 4.43
CA THR A 178 19.75 9.95 4.62
C THR A 178 20.22 11.35 4.98
N ASN A 179 21.27 11.43 5.82
CA ASN A 179 21.96 12.70 6.03
C ASN A 179 22.62 13.15 4.72
N PRO A 180 22.67 14.47 4.45
CA PRO A 180 23.36 14.96 3.27
C PRO A 180 24.82 14.50 3.29
N TYR A 181 25.30 13.99 2.16
CA TYR A 181 26.72 13.75 1.94
C TYR A 181 27.46 15.09 1.90
N ASP A 182 28.79 15.08 2.07
CA ASP A 182 29.66 16.28 1.96
C ASP A 182 29.57 17.01 0.59
N GLY A 183 28.80 16.50 -0.37
CA GLY A 183 28.53 17.11 -1.67
C GLY A 183 27.25 17.97 -1.71
N HIS A 184 27.26 19.02 -2.54
CA HIS A 184 26.11 19.89 -2.76
C HIS A 184 24.92 19.12 -3.36
N ILE A 185 23.74 19.22 -2.73
CA ILE A 185 22.49 18.59 -3.19
C ILE A 185 22.09 18.99 -4.61
N SER A 186 22.46 20.21 -5.04
CA SER A 186 22.22 20.76 -6.38
C SER A 186 23.24 20.31 -7.43
N GLY A 187 24.25 19.53 -7.04
CA GLY A 187 25.26 19.02 -7.98
C GLY A 187 24.63 18.01 -8.96
N PRO A 188 25.03 18.00 -10.24
CA PRO A 188 24.42 17.12 -11.25
C PRO A 188 24.63 15.62 -10.97
N GLN A 189 25.68 15.29 -10.21
CA GLN A 189 25.98 13.92 -9.78
C GLN A 189 25.44 13.59 -8.38
N SER A 190 24.68 14.50 -7.76
CA SER A 190 24.07 14.20 -6.47
C SER A 190 22.99 13.12 -6.65
N PRO A 191 22.81 12.22 -5.66
CA PRO A 191 21.73 11.22 -5.73
C PRO A 191 20.34 11.84 -5.87
N PHE A 192 20.15 13.06 -5.35
CA PHE A 192 18.93 13.84 -5.50
C PHE A 192 18.69 14.21 -6.96
N MET A 193 19.69 14.80 -7.63
CA MET A 193 19.56 15.21 -9.03
C MET A 193 19.43 14.01 -9.97
N GLN A 194 20.13 12.90 -9.69
CA GLN A 194 19.99 11.67 -10.48
C GLN A 194 18.57 11.10 -10.44
N LEU A 195 17.92 11.11 -9.27
CA LEU A 195 16.53 10.66 -9.14
C LEU A 195 15.55 11.62 -9.82
N LEU A 196 15.76 12.94 -9.68
CA LEU A 196 14.93 13.94 -10.35
C LEU A 196 15.02 13.80 -11.87
N GLN A 197 16.24 13.67 -12.41
CA GLN A 197 16.47 13.44 -13.84
C GLN A 197 15.87 12.11 -14.33
N ALA A 198 15.91 11.05 -13.52
CA ALA A 198 15.30 9.77 -13.87
C ALA A 198 13.77 9.86 -13.97
N LEU A 199 13.14 10.66 -13.09
CA LEU A 199 11.71 10.94 -13.13
C LEU A 199 11.36 11.83 -14.33
N GLU A 200 12.12 12.89 -14.59
CA GLU A 200 11.94 13.73 -15.79
C GLU A 200 12.10 12.94 -17.09
N ALA A 201 13.12 12.08 -17.17
CA ALA A 201 13.32 11.18 -18.31
C ALA A 201 12.12 10.25 -18.48
N TRP A 202 11.58 9.69 -17.39
CA TRP A 202 10.35 8.89 -17.47
C TRP A 202 9.17 9.69 -18.03
N GLY A 203 8.93 10.90 -17.53
CA GLY A 203 7.83 11.76 -18.00
C GLY A 203 7.95 12.12 -19.49
N ASN A 204 9.16 12.29 -19.99
CA ASN A 204 9.44 12.61 -21.39
C ASN A 204 9.46 11.39 -22.32
N SER A 205 9.65 10.18 -21.76
CA SER A 205 9.88 8.95 -22.51
C SER A 205 8.79 7.90 -22.33
N ILE A 206 7.66 8.22 -21.68
CA ILE A 206 6.52 7.31 -21.61
C ILE A 206 5.86 7.14 -22.99
N SER A 207 5.38 5.94 -23.29
CA SER A 207 4.70 5.65 -24.56
C SER A 207 3.39 6.41 -24.72
N THR A 208 3.07 6.75 -25.97
CA THR A 208 1.87 7.54 -26.31
C THR A 208 0.58 6.88 -25.84
N GLN A 209 0.53 5.54 -25.85
CA GLN A 209 -0.60 4.75 -25.34
C GLN A 209 -0.84 4.97 -23.84
N LEU A 210 0.22 5.26 -23.07
CA LEU A 210 0.16 5.45 -21.62
C LEU A 210 0.16 6.92 -21.21
N GLN A 211 0.15 7.87 -22.14
CA GLN A 211 -0.02 9.29 -21.82
C GLN A 211 -1.49 9.60 -21.47
N LEU A 212 -1.74 10.55 -20.56
CA LEU A 212 -3.10 11.00 -20.24
C LEU A 212 -3.64 11.94 -21.33
N THR A 213 -3.99 11.37 -22.47
CA THR A 213 -4.73 12.03 -23.56
C THR A 213 -6.17 11.53 -23.58
N GLU A 214 -7.11 12.29 -24.17
CA GLU A 214 -8.50 11.84 -24.33
C GLU A 214 -8.60 10.50 -25.05
N PHE A 215 -7.76 10.28 -26.07
CA PHE A 215 -7.70 9.02 -26.81
C PHE A 215 -7.24 7.85 -25.92
N SER A 216 -6.15 8.02 -25.19
CA SER A 216 -5.64 6.97 -24.29
C SER A 216 -6.63 6.67 -23.16
N ILE A 217 -7.30 7.70 -22.61
CA ILE A 217 -8.36 7.51 -21.60
C ILE A 217 -9.50 6.68 -22.16
N TYR A 218 -9.98 6.98 -23.37
CA TYR A 218 -11.02 6.20 -24.03
C TYR A 218 -10.58 4.74 -24.22
N VAL A 219 -9.39 4.50 -24.77
CA VAL A 219 -8.86 3.13 -24.99
C VAL A 219 -8.76 2.36 -23.67
N HIS A 220 -8.17 2.97 -22.64
CA HIS A 220 -8.01 2.32 -21.34
C HIS A 220 -9.34 2.11 -20.60
N LYS A 221 -10.37 2.93 -20.91
CA LYS A 221 -11.73 2.71 -20.42
C LYS A 221 -12.34 1.44 -21.04
N GLU A 222 -12.25 1.28 -22.36
CA GLU A 222 -12.72 0.08 -23.07
C GLU A 222 -11.95 -1.18 -22.64
N LEU A 223 -10.67 -1.04 -22.30
CA LEU A 223 -9.82 -2.13 -21.81
C LEU A 223 -9.92 -2.38 -20.30
N ASN A 224 -10.79 -1.69 -19.56
CA ASN A 224 -10.90 -1.78 -18.10
C ASN A 224 -9.57 -1.58 -17.33
N THR A 225 -8.66 -0.79 -17.89
CA THR A 225 -7.34 -0.49 -17.30
C THR A 225 -7.17 1.00 -16.96
N LEU A 226 -8.24 1.78 -17.06
CA LEU A 226 -8.20 3.23 -16.84
C LEU A 226 -7.80 3.60 -15.40
N GLU A 227 -8.28 2.88 -14.39
CA GLU A 227 -7.86 3.12 -13.01
C GLU A 227 -6.34 2.90 -12.84
N SER A 228 -5.81 1.83 -13.46
CA SER A 228 -4.38 1.54 -13.43
C SER A 228 -3.55 2.60 -14.17
N LEU A 229 -4.08 3.15 -15.27
CA LEU A 229 -3.47 4.28 -15.96
C LEU A 229 -3.41 5.52 -15.07
N PHE A 230 -4.52 5.88 -14.41
CA PHE A 230 -4.52 7.00 -13.46
C PHE A 230 -3.56 6.75 -12.30
N TYR A 231 -3.56 5.54 -11.74
CA TYR A 231 -2.65 5.17 -10.65
C TYR A 231 -1.17 5.27 -11.06
N LEU A 232 -0.83 4.93 -12.30
CA LEU A 232 0.52 5.12 -12.85
C LEU A 232 0.94 6.60 -12.77
N HIS A 233 0.07 7.51 -13.25
CA HIS A 233 0.36 8.95 -13.24
C HIS A 233 0.33 9.56 -11.84
N LEU A 234 -0.60 9.14 -10.97
CA LEU A 234 -0.59 9.52 -9.56
C LEU A 234 0.72 9.11 -8.88
N SER A 235 1.18 7.87 -9.13
CA SER A 235 2.46 7.38 -8.61
C SER A 235 3.61 8.26 -9.09
N TYR A 236 3.67 8.58 -10.38
CA TYR A 236 4.69 9.46 -10.93
C TYR A 236 4.73 10.84 -10.24
N HIS A 237 3.59 11.54 -10.18
CA HIS A 237 3.55 12.88 -9.59
C HIS A 237 3.88 12.86 -8.09
N ILE A 238 3.39 11.87 -7.35
CA ILE A 238 3.69 11.73 -5.92
C ILE A 238 5.16 11.43 -5.67
N LEU A 239 5.85 10.70 -6.55
CA LEU A 239 7.29 10.47 -6.39
C LEU A 239 8.13 11.74 -6.54
N ILE A 240 7.75 12.60 -7.48
CA ILE A 240 8.40 13.91 -7.61
C ILE A 240 8.12 14.75 -6.37
N CYS A 241 6.87 14.76 -5.89
CA CYS A 241 6.51 15.41 -4.62
C CYS A 241 7.30 14.86 -3.43
N ASP A 242 7.38 13.55 -3.25
CA ASP A 242 8.11 12.89 -2.16
C ASP A 242 9.60 13.27 -2.16
N LEU A 243 10.21 13.40 -3.34
CA LEU A 243 11.59 13.82 -3.51
C LEU A 243 11.79 15.31 -3.23
N THR A 244 10.95 16.17 -3.80
CA THR A 244 11.14 17.63 -3.82
C THR A 244 10.54 18.36 -2.62
N ARG A 245 9.59 17.76 -1.89
CA ARG A 245 8.95 18.39 -0.71
C ARG A 245 9.91 18.78 0.40
N ILE A 246 11.08 18.13 0.47
CA ILE A 246 12.13 18.46 1.45
C ILE A 246 12.72 19.86 1.23
N SER A 247 12.45 20.49 0.08
CA SER A 247 12.80 21.89 -0.20
C SER A 247 11.83 22.89 0.45
N ILE A 248 10.63 22.45 0.86
CA ILE A 248 9.60 23.29 1.47
C ILE A 248 9.81 23.33 2.99
N PRO A 249 9.90 24.52 3.62
CA PRO A 249 9.97 24.63 5.08
C PRO A 249 8.80 23.91 5.77
N GLY A 250 9.10 23.08 6.77
CA GLY A 250 8.12 22.28 7.51
C GLY A 250 8.25 20.78 7.28
N PHE A 251 8.83 20.33 6.16
CA PHE A 251 9.15 18.93 5.92
C PHE A 251 10.52 18.57 6.53
N ALA A 252 10.50 17.95 7.70
CA ALA A 252 11.66 17.73 8.55
C ALA A 252 12.37 16.38 8.28
N PHE A 253 12.84 16.18 7.04
CA PHE A 253 13.62 15.00 6.67
C PHE A 253 15.14 15.26 6.81
N PRO A 254 15.96 14.25 7.16
CA PRO A 254 17.42 14.39 7.25
C PRO A 254 18.07 15.07 6.04
N LEU A 255 17.67 14.70 4.82
CA LEU A 255 18.25 15.26 3.60
C LEU A 255 17.91 16.75 3.40
N ALA A 256 16.84 17.27 4.04
CA ALA A 256 16.47 18.68 3.96
C ALA A 256 17.60 19.60 4.46
N ALA A 257 18.49 19.11 5.34
CA ALA A 257 19.67 19.86 5.76
C ALA A 257 20.60 20.24 4.58
N GLY A 258 20.60 19.46 3.50
CA GLY A 258 21.35 19.75 2.28
C GLY A 258 20.88 21.02 1.56
N PHE A 259 19.63 21.45 1.76
CA PHE A 259 19.09 22.68 1.18
C PHE A 259 19.60 23.97 1.87
N ARG A 260 20.17 23.88 3.08
CA ARG A 260 20.70 25.06 3.81
C ARG A 260 21.85 25.75 3.07
N ALA A 261 22.67 24.98 2.35
CA ALA A 261 23.80 25.48 1.57
C ALA A 261 23.50 25.51 0.06
N ALA A 262 22.26 25.25 -0.35
CA ALA A 262 21.89 25.24 -1.76
C ALA A 262 21.61 26.66 -2.29
N PRO A 263 21.86 26.94 -3.58
CA PRO A 263 21.54 28.24 -4.17
C PRO A 263 20.04 28.55 -4.11
N GLY A 264 19.68 29.78 -3.74
CA GLY A 264 18.28 30.22 -3.63
C GLY A 264 17.41 29.91 -4.86
N PRO A 265 17.87 30.17 -6.10
CA PRO A 265 17.11 29.80 -7.31
C PRO A 265 16.83 28.30 -7.44
N PHE A 266 17.76 27.45 -7.00
CA PHE A 266 17.56 25.99 -7.01
C PHE A 266 16.51 25.57 -5.99
N VAL A 267 16.52 26.17 -4.79
CA VAL A 267 15.50 25.90 -3.76
C VAL A 267 14.12 26.31 -4.26
N SER A 268 13.99 27.52 -4.81
CA SER A 268 12.73 28.01 -5.40
C SER A 268 12.23 27.08 -6.50
N HIS A 269 13.12 26.65 -7.40
CA HIS A 269 12.76 25.72 -8.47
C HIS A 269 12.22 24.38 -7.93
N CYS A 270 12.87 23.79 -6.92
CA CYS A 270 12.38 22.56 -6.29
C CYS A 270 11.01 22.73 -5.63
N GLN A 271 10.77 23.89 -5.00
CA GLN A 271 9.50 24.24 -4.38
C GLN A 271 8.40 24.39 -5.45
N ASP A 272 8.69 25.06 -6.57
CA ASP A 272 7.78 25.22 -7.71
C ASP A 272 7.44 23.87 -8.35
N VAL A 273 8.43 23.00 -8.55
CA VAL A 273 8.25 21.63 -9.04
C VAL A 273 7.35 20.84 -8.08
N CYS A 274 7.62 20.90 -6.77
CA CYS A 274 6.81 20.21 -5.77
C CYS A 274 5.34 20.68 -5.80
N ARG A 275 5.10 21.99 -5.88
CA ARG A 275 3.75 22.56 -6.01
C ARG A 275 3.08 22.07 -7.29
N HIS A 276 3.74 22.20 -8.43
CA HIS A 276 3.18 21.83 -9.73
C HIS A 276 2.73 20.37 -9.76
N HIS A 277 3.56 19.45 -9.25
CA HIS A 277 3.22 18.03 -9.23
C HIS A 277 2.11 17.70 -8.22
N ALA A 278 1.98 18.43 -7.11
CA ALA A 278 0.82 18.32 -6.23
C ALA A 278 -0.48 18.76 -6.94
N GLU A 279 -0.44 19.86 -7.70
CA GLU A 279 -1.60 20.32 -8.50
C GLU A 279 -1.99 19.31 -9.59
N GLN A 280 -1.01 18.65 -10.23
CA GLN A 280 -1.30 17.58 -11.20
C GLN A 280 -2.01 16.39 -10.56
N VAL A 281 -1.73 16.06 -9.29
CA VAL A 281 -2.49 15.03 -8.57
C VAL A 281 -3.96 15.43 -8.47
N THR A 282 -4.27 16.66 -8.05
CA THR A 282 -5.66 17.17 -8.01
C THR A 282 -6.32 17.13 -9.38
N ARG A 283 -5.60 17.52 -10.45
CA ARG A 283 -6.11 17.43 -11.82
C ARG A 283 -6.47 16.00 -12.21
N ILE A 284 -5.63 15.02 -11.89
CA ILE A 284 -5.91 13.61 -12.16
C ILE A 284 -7.13 13.16 -11.36
N LEU A 285 -7.26 13.56 -10.09
CA LEU A 285 -8.43 13.24 -9.26
C LEU A 285 -9.74 13.79 -9.86
N ARG A 286 -9.72 14.98 -10.46
CA ARG A 286 -10.87 15.51 -11.22
C ARG A 286 -11.22 14.63 -12.42
N MET A 287 -10.22 14.24 -13.22
CA MET A 287 -10.42 13.33 -14.36
C MET A 287 -10.94 11.95 -13.90
N MET A 288 -10.45 11.45 -12.77
CA MET A 288 -10.96 10.20 -12.17
C MET A 288 -12.43 10.34 -11.77
N ALA A 289 -12.83 11.45 -11.14
CA ALA A 289 -14.22 11.70 -10.77
C ALA A 289 -15.14 11.84 -12.01
N GLU A 290 -14.62 12.34 -13.12
CA GLU A 290 -15.36 12.46 -14.39
C GLU A 290 -15.52 11.11 -15.11
N HIS A 291 -14.50 10.26 -15.09
CA HIS A 291 -14.45 9.07 -15.95
C HIS A 291 -14.70 7.73 -15.23
N LEU A 292 -14.41 7.64 -13.92
CA LEU A 292 -14.56 6.41 -13.15
C LEU A 292 -15.84 6.44 -12.32
N ASN A 293 -16.44 5.27 -12.16
CA ASN A 293 -17.52 5.09 -11.21
C ASN A 293 -16.95 5.19 -9.77
N PRO A 294 -17.62 5.91 -8.85
CA PRO A 294 -17.19 6.03 -7.46
C PRO A 294 -16.78 4.71 -6.80
N LEU A 295 -17.43 3.58 -7.14
CA LEU A 295 -17.13 2.25 -6.59
C LEU A 295 -15.73 1.69 -6.96
N PHE A 296 -15.10 2.22 -8.02
CA PHE A 296 -13.77 1.81 -8.49
C PHE A 296 -12.66 2.79 -8.06
N SER A 297 -12.99 3.98 -7.54
CA SER A 297 -12.00 5.03 -7.24
C SER A 297 -11.43 4.97 -5.80
N GLU A 298 -11.96 4.07 -4.95
CA GLU A 298 -11.89 4.28 -3.49
C GLU A 298 -10.58 3.84 -2.80
N SER A 299 -9.79 2.93 -3.38
CA SER A 299 -8.63 2.36 -2.68
C SER A 299 -7.27 2.93 -3.09
N THR A 300 -7.09 3.23 -4.38
CA THR A 300 -5.76 3.48 -4.96
C THR A 300 -5.28 4.93 -4.82
N THR A 301 -6.18 5.86 -4.47
CA THR A 301 -5.92 7.31 -4.56
C THR A 301 -5.64 7.98 -3.22
N TYR A 302 -6.14 7.44 -2.09
CA TYR A 302 -6.15 8.16 -0.80
C TYR A 302 -4.74 8.64 -0.39
N ALA A 303 -3.71 7.81 -0.61
CA ALA A 303 -2.34 8.12 -0.22
C ALA A 303 -1.79 9.29 -1.06
N ALA A 304 -2.07 9.30 -2.37
CA ALA A 304 -1.69 10.38 -3.26
C ALA A 304 -2.43 11.67 -2.90
N THR A 305 -3.76 11.59 -2.71
CA THR A 305 -4.59 12.74 -2.32
C THR A 305 -4.12 13.33 -0.98
N TYR A 306 -3.84 12.48 0.00
CA TYR A 306 -3.34 12.91 1.31
C TYR A 306 -1.99 13.63 1.21
N GLU A 307 -1.00 13.02 0.55
CA GLU A 307 0.35 13.60 0.44
C GLU A 307 0.34 14.91 -0.36
N ALA A 308 -0.39 14.97 -1.49
CA ALA A 308 -0.53 16.19 -2.28
C ALA A 308 -1.22 17.30 -1.48
N THR A 309 -2.32 16.99 -0.79
CA THR A 309 -3.06 17.99 0.01
C THR A 309 -2.22 18.52 1.17
N LYS A 310 -1.47 17.64 1.86
CA LYS A 310 -0.53 18.05 2.91
C LYS A 310 0.54 19.01 2.37
N ILE A 311 1.11 18.73 1.20
CA ILE A 311 2.05 19.63 0.52
C ILE A 311 1.40 20.97 0.22
N MET A 312 0.19 20.99 -0.35
CA MET A 312 -0.52 22.23 -0.66
C MET A 312 -0.80 23.08 0.59
N ILE A 313 -1.20 22.47 1.71
CA ILE A 313 -1.43 23.17 2.98
C ILE A 313 -0.13 23.85 3.44
N VAL A 314 0.96 23.09 3.54
CA VAL A 314 2.25 23.59 4.05
C VAL A 314 2.84 24.65 3.11
N TYR A 315 2.77 24.43 1.80
CA TYR A 315 3.24 25.36 0.78
C TYR A 315 2.45 26.68 0.85
N THR A 316 1.12 26.61 0.87
CA THR A 316 0.24 27.79 0.90
C THR A 316 0.43 28.62 2.17
N ALA A 317 0.72 27.96 3.30
CA ALA A 317 1.05 28.62 4.56
C ALA A 317 2.43 29.31 4.53
N SER A 318 3.35 28.79 3.72
CA SER A 318 4.69 29.35 3.55
C SER A 318 4.74 30.50 2.53
N LEU A 319 3.70 30.65 1.69
CA LEU A 319 3.57 31.77 0.75
C LEU A 319 3.38 33.09 1.50
N GLY A 320 4.14 34.11 1.09
CA GLY A 320 3.90 35.50 1.49
C GLY A 320 2.58 36.04 0.93
N GLU A 321 2.14 37.19 1.43
CA GLU A 321 0.86 37.81 0.99
C GLU A 321 0.84 38.31 -0.47
N GLN A 322 1.96 38.21 -1.19
CA GLN A 322 2.12 38.77 -2.53
C GLN A 322 1.63 37.88 -3.68
N GLU A 323 1.17 36.64 -3.41
CA GLU A 323 0.63 35.72 -4.42
C GLU A 323 -0.84 35.31 -4.15
N PRO A 324 -1.80 36.26 -4.20
CA PRO A 324 -3.19 35.98 -3.83
C PRO A 324 -3.86 34.95 -4.75
N ASP A 325 -3.60 35.00 -6.06
CA ASP A 325 -4.21 34.10 -7.05
C ASP A 325 -3.73 32.65 -6.90
N THR A 326 -2.44 32.46 -6.63
CA THR A 326 -1.88 31.12 -6.34
C THR A 326 -2.44 30.57 -5.05
N ARG A 327 -2.51 31.39 -3.99
CA ARG A 327 -3.12 31.00 -2.72
C ARG A 327 -4.60 30.61 -2.88
N MET A 328 -5.37 31.35 -3.67
CA MET A 328 -6.78 31.04 -3.93
C MET A 328 -6.95 29.70 -4.65
N ARG A 329 -6.21 29.47 -5.75
CA ARG A 329 -6.25 28.20 -6.49
C ARG A 329 -5.86 27.00 -5.63
N LEU A 330 -4.80 27.12 -4.83
CA LEU A 330 -4.39 26.04 -3.92
C LEU A 330 -5.45 25.75 -2.85
N LYS A 331 -6.15 26.78 -2.34
CA LYS A 331 -7.28 26.56 -1.42
C LYS A 331 -8.43 25.78 -2.09
N GLU A 332 -8.77 26.10 -3.35
CA GLU A 332 -9.79 25.37 -4.11
C GLU A 332 -9.40 23.90 -4.32
N ASP A 333 -8.13 23.65 -4.66
CA ASP A 333 -7.59 22.29 -4.80
C ASP A 333 -7.61 21.51 -3.47
N ILE A 334 -7.24 22.17 -2.35
CA ILE A 334 -7.32 21.58 -1.00
C ILE A 334 -8.77 21.20 -0.67
N ILE A 335 -9.74 22.09 -0.92
CA ILE A 335 -11.16 21.82 -0.67
C ILE A 335 -11.62 20.62 -1.50
N PHE A 336 -11.29 20.60 -2.80
CA PHE A 336 -11.65 19.49 -3.67
C PHE A 336 -11.07 18.16 -3.16
N ASN A 337 -9.78 18.13 -2.82
CA ASN A 337 -9.14 16.91 -2.33
C ASN A 337 -9.71 16.43 -0.98
N MET A 338 -10.07 17.35 -0.08
CA MET A 338 -10.76 17.01 1.16
C MET A 338 -12.15 16.41 0.89
N THR A 339 -12.88 16.93 -0.09
CA THR A 339 -14.16 16.35 -0.54
C THR A 339 -13.95 14.93 -1.05
N VAL A 340 -13.00 14.71 -1.96
CA VAL A 340 -12.67 13.39 -2.50
C VAL A 340 -12.37 12.39 -1.37
N LEU A 341 -11.51 12.75 -0.40
CA LEU A 341 -11.20 11.86 0.73
C LEU A 341 -12.40 11.61 1.65
N SER A 342 -13.32 12.57 1.78
CA SER A 342 -14.52 12.42 2.61
C SER A 342 -15.62 11.58 1.98
N GLU A 343 -15.64 11.52 0.64
CA GLU A 343 -16.59 10.72 -0.13
C GLU A 343 -16.13 9.27 -0.32
N GLN A 344 -14.85 8.97 -0.06
CA GLN A 344 -14.34 7.61 -0.03
C GLN A 344 -14.86 6.86 1.20
N THR A 345 -15.75 5.90 0.97
CA THR A 345 -16.48 5.20 2.06
C THR A 345 -15.88 3.84 2.42
N ARG A 346 -15.06 3.25 1.54
CA ARG A 346 -14.41 1.96 1.79
C ARG A 346 -13.17 2.08 2.67
N GLY A 347 -13.15 1.28 3.73
CA GLY A 347 -12.04 1.22 4.68
C GLY A 347 -11.99 2.41 5.64
N THR A 348 -11.01 2.40 6.53
CA THR A 348 -10.88 3.46 7.55
C THR A 348 -9.84 4.51 7.20
N LEU A 349 -9.00 4.26 6.18
CA LEU A 349 -7.85 5.09 5.84
C LEU A 349 -8.20 6.48 5.30
N PRO A 350 -9.16 6.64 4.36
CA PRO A 350 -9.57 7.98 3.91
C PRO A 350 -10.09 8.85 5.07
N SER A 351 -10.88 8.26 5.97
CA SER A 351 -11.37 8.98 7.16
C SER A 351 -10.23 9.42 8.10
N ARG A 352 -9.18 8.58 8.25
CA ARG A 352 -7.98 8.92 9.04
C ARG A 352 -7.19 10.03 8.37
N ALA A 353 -7.07 9.98 7.04
CA ALA A 353 -6.43 11.01 6.23
C ALA A 353 -7.14 12.36 6.36
N CYS A 354 -8.47 12.39 6.22
CA CYS A 354 -9.30 13.57 6.48
C CYS A 354 -9.02 14.16 7.86
N ARG A 355 -9.08 13.34 8.92
CA ARG A 355 -8.82 13.82 10.29
C ARG A 355 -7.40 14.42 10.42
N ALA A 356 -6.39 13.76 9.87
CA ALA A 356 -5.02 14.26 9.92
C ALA A 356 -4.86 15.60 9.17
N LEU A 357 -5.47 15.73 7.99
CA LEU A 357 -5.46 16.97 7.21
C LEU A 357 -6.25 18.09 7.89
N THR A 358 -7.40 17.80 8.52
CA THR A 358 -8.17 18.78 9.31
C THR A 358 -7.32 19.37 10.45
N ARG A 359 -6.53 18.54 11.14
CA ARG A 359 -5.58 19.01 12.18
C ARG A 359 -4.51 19.94 11.60
N LEU A 360 -3.94 19.58 10.45
CA LEU A 360 -2.98 20.42 9.74
C LEU A 360 -3.60 21.76 9.26
N LEU A 361 -4.83 21.74 8.75
CA LEU A 361 -5.55 22.95 8.34
C LEU A 361 -5.71 23.92 9.52
N HIS A 362 -6.12 23.43 10.70
CA HIS A 362 -6.18 24.24 11.91
C HIS A 362 -4.80 24.80 12.30
N ARG A 363 -3.76 23.95 12.30
CA ARG A 363 -2.38 24.34 12.65
C ARG A 363 -1.84 25.46 11.77
N PHE A 364 -2.18 25.44 10.48
CA PHE A 364 -1.74 26.45 9.52
C PHE A 364 -2.75 27.59 9.30
N GLY A 365 -3.81 27.67 10.12
CA GLY A 365 -4.75 28.81 10.12
C GLY A 365 -5.86 28.76 9.06
N PHE A 366 -6.04 27.65 8.36
CA PHE A 366 -7.11 27.43 7.38
C PHE A 366 -8.42 26.95 8.04
N ASN A 367 -8.87 27.67 9.06
CA ASN A 367 -10.03 27.29 9.87
C ASN A 367 -11.35 27.30 9.07
N ASP A 368 -11.44 28.14 8.05
CA ASP A 368 -12.54 28.19 7.07
C ASP A 368 -12.72 26.83 6.37
N ILE A 369 -11.62 26.24 5.92
CA ILE A 369 -11.61 24.93 5.25
C ILE A 369 -11.81 23.81 6.29
N ALA A 370 -11.13 23.89 7.44
CA ALA A 370 -11.23 22.88 8.47
C ALA A 370 -12.66 22.69 9.01
N ASN A 371 -13.37 23.80 9.25
CA ASN A 371 -14.72 23.79 9.81
C ASN A 371 -15.80 23.37 8.79
N SER A 372 -15.53 23.48 7.48
CA SER A 372 -16.44 23.01 6.43
C SER A 372 -16.28 21.52 6.14
N SER A 373 -15.15 20.92 6.55
CA SER A 373 -14.94 19.47 6.47
C SER A 373 -15.88 18.73 7.44
N ARG A 374 -16.51 17.65 6.97
CA ARG A 374 -17.37 16.76 7.80
C ARG A 374 -16.60 15.96 8.85
N ALA A 375 -15.28 16.16 8.97
CA ALA A 375 -14.45 15.49 9.96
C ALA A 375 -14.71 16.03 11.37
N THR A 376 -14.79 15.13 12.35
CA THR A 376 -14.99 15.48 13.77
C THR A 376 -13.91 16.45 14.24
N SER A 377 -14.32 17.53 14.93
CA SER A 377 -13.39 18.54 15.46
C SER A 377 -12.33 17.87 16.36
N PRO A 378 -11.04 18.22 16.22
CA PRO A 378 -9.98 17.63 17.03
C PRO A 378 -10.19 17.91 18.51
N SER A 379 -9.82 16.94 19.36
CA SER A 379 -9.72 17.18 20.80
C SER A 379 -8.65 18.25 21.06
N ARG A 380 -8.96 19.17 21.96
CA ARG A 380 -8.26 20.44 22.21
C ARG A 380 -6.90 20.30 22.92
N ASN A 381 -6.16 19.22 22.67
CA ASN A 381 -4.82 19.00 23.23
C ASN A 381 -3.77 19.60 22.29
N GLU A 382 -2.87 20.43 22.80
CA GLU A 382 -1.80 21.09 22.02
C GLU A 382 -0.84 20.11 21.34
N ASP A 383 -0.71 18.87 21.85
CA ASP A 383 0.10 17.80 21.26
C ASP A 383 -0.51 17.16 20.00
N ASP A 384 -1.77 17.43 19.65
CA ASP A 384 -2.49 16.86 18.50
C ASP A 384 -2.64 17.87 17.35
N ALA A 385 -1.61 18.67 17.05
CA ALA A 385 -1.66 19.71 16.02
C ALA A 385 -1.54 19.19 14.56
N GLY A 386 -1.53 17.87 14.34
CA GLY A 386 -1.31 17.28 13.03
C GLY A 386 0.17 17.28 12.62
N GLU A 387 0.62 16.15 12.07
CA GLU A 387 2.01 15.89 11.75
C GLU A 387 2.32 16.15 10.27
N VAL A 388 3.36 16.95 9.99
CA VAL A 388 3.84 17.17 8.61
C VAL A 388 4.84 16.10 8.18
N SER A 389 5.73 15.71 9.09
CA SER A 389 6.73 14.64 8.90
C SER A 389 6.85 13.84 10.19
N GLY A 390 7.04 12.52 10.06
CA GLY A 390 7.23 11.63 11.19
C GLY A 390 8.42 12.03 12.06
N PRO A 391 8.41 11.73 13.37
CA PRO A 391 9.57 11.92 14.21
C PRO A 391 10.68 10.90 13.86
N PRO A 392 11.95 11.17 14.24
CA PRO A 392 13.07 10.27 14.00
C PRO A 392 12.86 8.85 14.57
N GLU A 393 12.20 8.74 15.73
CA GLU A 393 11.89 7.47 16.40
C GLU A 393 10.93 6.60 15.58
N ALA A 394 10.10 7.23 14.74
CA ALA A 394 9.22 6.55 13.79
C ALA A 394 9.84 6.47 12.38
N PHE A 395 11.17 6.59 12.26
CA PHE A 395 11.90 6.61 10.99
C PHE A 395 11.38 7.66 9.99
N TYR A 396 10.88 8.81 10.48
CA TYR A 396 10.27 9.84 9.65
C TYR A 396 9.06 9.36 8.82
N LEU A 397 8.40 8.27 9.23
CA LEU A 397 7.15 7.79 8.64
C LEU A 397 5.97 8.61 9.18
N SER A 398 5.05 9.02 8.32
CA SER A 398 3.81 9.66 8.78
C SER A 398 2.95 8.71 9.61
N ASP A 399 2.05 9.25 10.43
CA ASP A 399 0.97 8.51 11.12
C ASP A 399 0.10 7.66 10.19
N LEU A 400 0.10 7.95 8.88
CA LEU A 400 -0.54 7.16 7.82
C LEU A 400 0.41 6.22 7.05
N ALA A 401 1.63 5.99 7.51
CA ALA A 401 2.46 4.94 6.95
C ALA A 401 2.01 3.57 7.47
N PRO A 402 1.88 2.53 6.60
CA PRO A 402 1.44 1.20 7.02
C PRO A 402 2.23 0.65 8.21
N PHE A 403 3.57 0.70 8.14
CA PHE A 403 4.40 0.18 9.22
C PHE A 403 4.21 0.92 10.56
N ARG A 404 4.08 2.25 10.55
CA ARG A 404 3.87 3.02 11.78
C ARG A 404 2.54 2.67 12.43
N ARG A 405 1.47 2.58 11.64
CA ARG A 405 0.17 2.14 12.13
C ARG A 405 0.19 0.72 12.68
N ALA A 406 0.88 -0.20 12.01
CA ALA A 406 1.09 -1.56 12.50
C ALA A 406 1.80 -1.57 13.86
N TYR A 407 2.88 -0.81 13.99
CA TYR A 407 3.65 -0.69 15.22
C TYR A 407 2.82 -0.11 16.38
N ASP A 408 2.08 0.98 16.11
CA ASP A 408 1.22 1.64 17.10
C ASP A 408 0.08 0.74 17.57
N ASP A 409 -0.59 0.02 16.65
CA ASP A 409 -1.69 -0.90 16.98
C ASP A 409 -1.20 -2.07 17.85
N VAL A 410 -0.05 -2.67 17.52
CA VAL A 410 0.53 -3.77 18.30
C VAL A 410 0.89 -3.32 19.72
N ASN A 411 1.49 -2.14 19.87
CA ASN A 411 1.89 -1.62 21.19
C ASN A 411 0.67 -1.19 22.02
N GLN A 412 -0.32 -0.52 21.42
CA GLN A 412 -1.57 -0.21 22.14
C GLN A 412 -2.29 -1.47 22.62
N ASN A 413 -2.31 -2.53 21.81
CA ASN A 413 -2.90 -3.81 22.19
C ASN A 413 -2.08 -4.52 23.28
N ARG A 414 -0.76 -4.37 23.28
CA ARG A 414 0.12 -4.86 24.35
C ARG A 414 -0.17 -4.16 25.67
N ASP A 415 -0.24 -2.84 25.70
CA ASP A 415 -0.52 -2.05 26.91
C ASP A 415 -1.89 -2.40 27.50
N ARG A 416 -2.89 -2.64 26.65
CA ARG A 416 -4.22 -3.13 27.06
C ARG A 416 -4.15 -4.51 27.70
N ARG A 417 -3.39 -5.45 27.11
CA ARG A 417 -3.20 -6.80 27.66
C ARG A 417 -2.45 -6.78 28.99
N GLU A 418 -1.39 -5.99 29.10
CA GLU A 418 -0.62 -5.83 30.34
C GLU A 418 -1.45 -5.14 31.44
N SER A 419 -2.26 -4.13 31.10
CA SER A 419 -3.20 -3.50 32.02
C SER A 419 -4.29 -4.46 32.51
N ALA A 420 -4.84 -5.30 31.61
CA ALA A 420 -5.80 -6.34 31.97
C ALA A 420 -5.17 -7.41 32.89
N ALA A 421 -3.93 -7.83 32.60
CA ALA A 421 -3.19 -8.76 33.44
C ALA A 421 -2.85 -8.17 34.82
N GLY A 422 -2.51 -6.89 34.89
CA GLY A 422 -2.30 -6.16 36.16
C GLY A 422 -3.57 -6.03 37.01
N SER A 423 -4.72 -5.82 36.37
CA SER A 423 -6.03 -5.79 37.04
C SER A 423 -6.47 -7.18 37.56
N LEU A 424 -6.17 -8.25 36.81
CA LEU A 424 -6.36 -9.63 37.26
C LEU A 424 -5.43 -9.97 38.45
N ALA A 425 -4.19 -9.48 38.44
CA ALA A 425 -3.24 -9.67 39.53
C ALA A 425 -3.61 -8.89 40.81
N SER A 426 -4.20 -7.68 40.69
CA SER A 426 -4.70 -6.93 41.86
C SER A 426 -5.96 -7.57 42.44
N SER A 427 -6.83 -8.13 41.59
CA SER A 427 -8.02 -8.89 42.00
C SER A 427 -7.64 -10.19 42.73
N SER A 428 -6.53 -10.83 42.36
CA SER A 428 -5.98 -12.00 43.06
C SER A 428 -5.37 -11.65 44.42
N ARG A 429 -4.78 -10.45 44.58
CA ARG A 429 -4.27 -9.97 45.88
C ARG A 429 -5.39 -9.64 46.89
N HIS A 430 -6.59 -9.30 46.42
CA HIS A 430 -7.76 -9.12 47.28
C HIS A 430 -8.41 -10.44 47.76
N LEU A 431 -8.06 -11.58 47.16
CA LEU A 431 -8.56 -12.91 47.57
C LEU A 431 -7.63 -13.64 48.56
N THR A 432 -6.47 -13.07 48.89
CA THR A 432 -5.47 -13.71 49.77
C THR A 432 -5.31 -13.04 51.13
N GLN A 433 -6.25 -12.17 51.52
CA GLN A 433 -6.26 -11.60 52.86
C GLN A 433 -7.08 -12.48 53.83
N GLU A 434 -6.35 -13.08 54.78
CA GLU A 434 -6.79 -13.82 55.97
C GLU A 434 -7.38 -15.24 55.76
N ALA A 435 -6.48 -16.23 55.70
CA ALA A 435 -6.80 -17.58 56.18
C ALA A 435 -6.26 -17.74 57.62
N PRO A 436 -7.12 -17.99 58.63
CA PRO A 436 -6.68 -18.20 60.00
C PRO A 436 -6.08 -19.60 60.20
N VAL A 437 -5.09 -19.64 61.08
CA VAL A 437 -4.34 -20.82 61.53
C VAL A 437 -5.24 -21.81 62.29
N LEU A 438 -5.24 -23.07 61.82
CA LEU A 438 -5.53 -24.37 62.47
C LEU A 438 -6.64 -24.47 63.54
N ARG A 439 -7.63 -25.35 63.28
CA ARG A 439 -8.26 -26.24 64.30
C ARG A 439 -8.61 -27.63 63.75
N PRO A 440 -8.70 -28.67 64.60
CA PRO A 440 -8.48 -30.07 64.24
C PRO A 440 -9.75 -30.88 63.96
N TRP A 441 -9.49 -32.07 63.40
CA TRP A 441 -10.37 -33.12 62.89
C TRP A 441 -11.59 -33.51 63.77
N SER A 442 -12.76 -33.67 63.15
CA SER A 442 -13.88 -34.45 63.69
C SER A 442 -14.62 -35.21 62.58
N GLN A 443 -14.81 -36.52 62.79
CA GLN A 443 -15.51 -37.47 61.91
C GLN A 443 -17.03 -37.33 61.96
N GLN A 444 -17.71 -37.96 60.97
CA GLN A 444 -19.16 -38.28 60.84
C GLN A 444 -19.98 -37.20 60.09
N ILE A 445 -20.81 -37.46 59.07
CA ILE A 445 -21.66 -38.60 58.69
C ILE A 445 -21.86 -38.65 57.15
N VAL A 446 -22.08 -39.86 56.64
CA VAL A 446 -22.52 -40.26 55.29
C VAL A 446 -24.01 -39.95 55.06
N GLN A 447 -24.42 -39.47 53.88
CA GLN A 447 -25.62 -39.95 53.17
C GLN A 447 -25.66 -39.53 51.68
N PRO A 448 -26.30 -40.30 50.77
CA PRO A 448 -26.02 -40.27 49.32
C PRO A 448 -27.08 -39.56 48.45
N LEU A 449 -26.59 -39.16 47.28
CA LEU A 449 -27.21 -38.95 45.96
C LEU A 449 -28.74 -38.95 45.80
N GLY A 450 -29.26 -37.84 45.26
CA GLY A 450 -30.47 -37.78 44.44
C GLY A 450 -30.12 -37.29 43.04
N ALA A 451 -30.42 -38.10 42.03
CA ALA A 451 -30.23 -37.81 40.62
C ALA A 451 -31.24 -36.77 40.10
N LEU A 452 -30.82 -35.92 39.16
CA LEU A 452 -31.73 -35.24 38.24
C LEU A 452 -31.04 -34.96 36.89
N GLU A 453 -31.85 -35.15 35.86
CA GLU A 453 -31.51 -35.48 34.48
C GLU A 453 -31.05 -34.30 33.63
N MET A 454 -30.26 -34.61 32.61
CA MET A 454 -29.87 -33.74 31.50
C MET A 454 -30.87 -33.86 30.33
N PRO A 455 -31.30 -32.77 29.68
CA PRO A 455 -31.86 -32.85 28.34
C PRO A 455 -30.85 -32.42 27.27
N GLY A 456 -30.51 -33.39 26.41
CA GLY A 456 -30.60 -33.33 24.94
C GLY A 456 -29.92 -32.18 24.18
N ASN A 457 -28.75 -32.48 23.62
CA ASN A 457 -28.13 -31.75 22.50
C ASN A 457 -28.98 -31.93 21.21
N GLN A 458 -29.33 -30.84 20.52
CA GLN A 458 -29.72 -30.87 19.12
C GLN A 458 -28.62 -30.25 18.26
N VAL A 459 -28.13 -31.04 17.32
CA VAL A 459 -27.22 -30.66 16.24
C VAL A 459 -28.08 -30.25 15.04
N SER A 460 -27.94 -29.00 14.58
CA SER A 460 -28.54 -28.53 13.33
C SER A 460 -27.49 -28.54 12.20
N THR A 461 -27.89 -29.18 11.11
CA THR A 461 -27.12 -29.47 9.89
C THR A 461 -26.92 -28.26 9.00
N LEU A 462 -25.69 -28.12 8.48
CA LEU A 462 -25.26 -27.16 7.47
C LEU A 462 -25.78 -27.59 6.09
N GLY A 463 -26.72 -26.83 5.51
CA GLY A 463 -27.23 -27.01 4.16
C GLY A 463 -27.92 -25.74 3.67
N ASP A 464 -27.73 -25.41 2.39
CA ASP A 464 -28.34 -24.31 1.62
C ASP A 464 -27.64 -22.93 1.60
N TYR A 465 -26.39 -22.89 1.09
CA TYR A 465 -25.82 -21.66 0.48
C TYR A 465 -25.30 -21.84 -0.95
N THR A 466 -25.50 -23.00 -1.57
CA THR A 466 -24.96 -23.29 -2.92
C THR A 466 -25.81 -22.74 -4.09
N HIS A 467 -26.95 -22.09 -3.83
CA HIS A 467 -27.86 -21.66 -4.91
C HIS A 467 -27.83 -20.16 -5.25
N ILE A 468 -27.00 -19.35 -4.57
CA ILE A 468 -26.85 -17.90 -4.85
C ILE A 468 -25.50 -17.58 -5.55
N ALA A 469 -24.57 -18.53 -5.61
CA ALA A 469 -23.27 -18.36 -6.25
C ALA A 469 -23.31 -18.49 -7.80
N GLY A 470 -24.42 -18.98 -8.37
CA GLY A 470 -24.51 -19.29 -9.81
C GLY A 470 -24.79 -18.11 -10.74
N ASP A 471 -25.33 -17.00 -10.23
CA ASP A 471 -25.82 -15.89 -11.08
C ASP A 471 -24.93 -14.62 -11.04
N ILE A 472 -23.82 -14.63 -10.28
CA ILE A 472 -22.88 -13.48 -10.19
C ILE A 472 -21.57 -13.75 -10.96
N SER A 473 -21.43 -14.92 -11.60
CA SER A 473 -20.17 -15.33 -12.23
C SER A 473 -19.83 -14.67 -13.57
N ASN A 474 -20.62 -13.68 -14.03
CA ASN A 474 -20.44 -13.08 -15.36
C ASN A 474 -19.97 -11.62 -15.38
N GLU A 475 -19.76 -10.94 -14.25
CA GLU A 475 -19.44 -9.50 -14.28
C GLU A 475 -18.40 -9.02 -13.24
N ILE A 476 -17.40 -9.83 -12.88
CA ILE A 476 -16.30 -9.37 -12.01
C ILE A 476 -14.95 -9.83 -12.58
N THR A 477 -14.27 -8.97 -13.34
CA THR A 477 -12.86 -9.15 -13.74
C THR A 477 -11.96 -8.21 -12.95
N TRP A 478 -11.26 -8.73 -11.95
CA TRP A 478 -10.22 -8.02 -11.21
C TRP A 478 -8.84 -8.24 -11.85
N ASP A 479 -8.58 -7.58 -12.98
CA ASP A 479 -7.40 -7.81 -13.82
C ASP A 479 -6.14 -7.03 -13.39
N LEU A 480 -5.69 -7.24 -12.15
CA LEU A 480 -4.25 -7.11 -11.87
C LEU A 480 -3.56 -8.48 -11.78
N PHE A 481 -4.31 -9.56 -11.48
CA PHE A 481 -3.78 -10.90 -11.21
C PHE A 481 -4.58 -12.08 -11.78
N SER A 482 -5.57 -11.85 -12.65
CA SER A 482 -6.38 -12.93 -13.20
C SER A 482 -5.56 -13.89 -14.07
N LEU A 483 -5.56 -15.16 -13.67
CA LEU A 483 -5.24 -16.29 -14.54
C LEU A 483 -6.57 -17.05 -14.78
N PRO A 484 -6.75 -17.66 -15.96
CA PRO A 484 -7.99 -18.36 -16.27
C PRO A 484 -8.24 -19.55 -15.33
N ASP A 485 -9.51 -19.84 -15.05
CA ASP A 485 -9.97 -20.77 -13.99
C ASP A 485 -9.34 -22.18 -14.04
N TRP A 486 -8.95 -22.65 -15.23
CA TRP A 486 -8.32 -23.96 -15.41
C TRP A 486 -6.88 -24.04 -14.87
N VAL A 487 -6.25 -22.91 -14.51
CA VAL A 487 -4.94 -22.88 -13.84
C VAL A 487 -5.03 -23.45 -12.42
N PHE A 488 -6.22 -23.50 -11.83
CA PHE A 488 -6.47 -23.99 -10.47
C PHE A 488 -6.78 -25.48 -10.39
N GLU A 489 -6.87 -26.19 -11.52
CA GLU A 489 -7.07 -27.65 -11.53
C GLU A 489 -5.73 -28.40 -11.40
N GLN A 490 -5.26 -28.59 -10.16
CA GLN A 490 -4.35 -29.69 -9.85
C GLN A 490 -5.17 -30.91 -9.45
N HIS A 491 -5.47 -31.79 -10.41
CA HIS A 491 -5.94 -33.14 -10.08
C HIS A 491 -4.76 -33.97 -9.57
N GLU A 492 -4.87 -34.42 -8.32
CA GLU A 492 -4.12 -35.56 -7.77
C GLU A 492 -4.32 -36.77 -8.70
N MET A 493 -3.26 -37.18 -9.41
CA MET A 493 -3.22 -38.52 -9.99
C MET A 493 -2.57 -39.45 -8.97
N ASP A 494 -3.42 -40.15 -8.22
CA ASP A 494 -3.08 -41.39 -7.54
C ASP A 494 -2.54 -42.39 -8.56
N PHE A 495 -1.27 -42.75 -8.45
CA PHE A 495 -0.74 -43.96 -9.08
C PHE A 495 -0.85 -45.11 -8.07
N GLY A 496 -2.00 -45.80 -8.11
CA GLY A 496 -2.22 -47.07 -7.44
C GLY A 496 -2.28 -48.23 -8.43
N ALA A 497 -1.27 -49.11 -8.34
CA ALA A 497 -1.09 -50.45 -8.93
C ALA A 497 -1.00 -50.59 -10.46
#